data_AF-A0A832EUR1-F1
#
_entry.id   AF-A0A832EUR1-F1
#
_cell.length_a   1.000
_cell.length_b   1.000
_cell.length_c   1.000
_cell.angle_alpha   90.00
_cell.angle_beta   90.00
_cell.angle_gamma   90.00
#
_symmetry.space_group_name_H-M   'P 1'
#
loop_
_entity.id
_entity.type
_entity.pdbx_description
1 polymer ?
#
loop_
_entity_poly.entity_id
_entity_poly.type
_entity_poly.pdbx_seq_one_letter_code
_entity_poly.pdbx_strand_id
1 'polypeptide(L)'
;MLYLELLIQGIVQGSIYALIALGLTLVYGLLRILHVAHAALFTLGGYIGVIVTNATGSLALAMLVAAVVVGLAGMAMYKFAYEPLLDQPPYIALIASIALFIASEEIYRIVFGPYGLSYATRPLAGQIELFGGFFLKYAEVLVMALSVIMLSVL
;
A
#
# COMPACT_ATOMS: atom_id res chain seq x y z
N MET A 1 -10.90 15.66 25.80
CA MET A 1 -11.28 15.52 24.38
C MET A 1 -10.05 15.39 23.49
N LEU A 2 -9.12 16.36 23.51
CA LEU A 2 -7.86 16.29 22.72
C LEU A 2 -7.09 14.95 22.87
N TYR A 3 -6.92 14.44 24.09
CA TYR A 3 -6.21 13.18 24.32
C TYR A 3 -6.91 11.97 23.69
N LEU A 4 -8.25 11.93 23.69
CA LEU A 4 -9.01 10.84 23.09
C LEU A 4 -8.91 10.88 21.56
N GLU A 5 -8.99 12.09 20.99
CA GLU A 5 -8.78 12.31 19.56
C GLU A 5 -7.37 11.91 19.12
N LEU A 6 -6.33 12.29 19.86
CA LEU A 6 -4.95 11.86 19.58
C LEU A 6 -4.80 10.34 19.66
N LEU A 7 -5.43 9.68 20.63
CA LEU A 7 -5.41 8.23 20.73
C LEU A 7 -6.04 7.58 19.51
N ILE A 8 -7.20 8.06 19.06
CA ILE A 8 -7.89 7.49 17.90
C ILE A 8 -7.07 7.74 16.62
N GLN A 9 -6.56 8.96 16.41
CA GLN A 9 -5.70 9.26 15.27
C GLN A 9 -4.40 8.42 15.29
N GLY A 10 -3.85 8.16 16.48
CA GLY A 10 -2.74 7.24 16.68
C GLY A 10 -3.07 5.80 16.26
N ILE A 11 -4.28 5.31 16.57
CA ILE A 11 -4.76 3.98 16.15
C ILE A 11 -4.95 3.92 14.63
N VAL A 12 -5.51 4.96 14.01
CA VAL A 12 -5.68 5.04 12.55
C VAL A 12 -4.31 4.96 11.87
N GLN A 13 -3.36 5.78 12.30
CA GLN A 13 -2.02 5.79 11.72
C GLN A 13 -1.27 4.48 11.99
N GLY A 14 -1.44 3.92 13.20
CA GLY A 14 -0.91 2.62 13.57
C GLY A 14 -1.47 1.49 12.69
N SER A 15 -2.74 1.55 12.30
CA SER A 15 -3.38 0.58 11.40
C SER A 15 -2.79 0.65 9.99
N ILE A 16 -2.50 1.86 9.49
CA ILE A 16 -1.80 2.04 8.20
C ILE A 16 -0.41 1.40 8.27
N TYR A 17 0.36 1.69 9.33
CA TYR A 17 1.69 1.12 9.50
C TYR A 17 1.65 -0.39 9.71
N ALA A 18 0.66 -0.92 10.42
CA ALA A 18 0.47 -2.35 10.61
C ALA A 18 0.22 -3.07 9.29
N LEU A 19 -0.64 -2.52 8.42
CA LEU A 19 -0.88 -3.07 7.08
C LEU A 19 0.39 -3.06 6.20
N ILE A 20 1.15 -1.97 6.23
CA ILE A 20 2.42 -1.88 5.48
C ILE A 20 3.44 -2.89 6.03
N ALA A 21 3.57 -2.97 7.36
CA ALA A 21 4.47 -3.90 8.02
C ALA A 21 4.08 -5.36 7.73
N LEU A 22 2.80 -5.70 7.76
CA LEU A 22 2.29 -7.03 7.42
C LEU A 22 2.69 -7.47 6.00
N GLY A 23 2.59 -6.57 5.02
CA GLY A 23 3.03 -6.85 3.66
C GLY A 23 4.52 -7.17 3.60
N LEU A 24 5.34 -6.37 4.28
CA LEU A 24 6.79 -6.57 4.33
C LEU A 24 7.19 -7.84 5.09
N THR A 25 6.54 -8.15 6.21
CA THR A 25 6.83 -9.35 7.01
C THR A 25 6.46 -10.62 6.25
N LEU A 26 5.39 -10.60 5.44
CA LEU A 26 5.02 -11.73 4.60
C LEU A 26 6.06 -12.02 3.53
N VAL A 27 6.52 -10.99 2.82
CA VAL A 27 7.56 -11.15 1.79
C VAL A 27 8.86 -11.64 2.41
N TYR A 28 9.27 -11.02 3.52
CA TYR A 28 10.47 -11.45 4.24
C TYR A 28 10.35 -12.86 4.82
N GLY A 29 9.17 -13.24 5.34
CA GLY A 29 8.92 -14.56 5.91
C GLY A 29 9.10 -15.68 4.89
N LEU A 30 8.78 -15.42 3.63
CA LEU A 30 8.92 -16.38 2.53
C LEU A 30 10.34 -16.38 1.93
N LEU A 31 10.86 -15.20 1.58
CA LEU A 31 12.10 -15.08 0.81
C LEU A 31 13.35 -14.94 1.69
N ARG A 32 13.20 -14.59 2.97
CA ARG A 32 14.28 -14.21 3.91
C ARG A 32 15.21 -13.12 3.35
N ILE A 33 14.68 -12.29 2.46
CA ILE A 33 15.37 -11.17 1.81
C ILE A 33 14.58 -9.91 2.12
N LEU A 34 15.28 -8.84 2.51
CA LEU A 34 14.66 -7.54 2.73
C LEU A 34 14.23 -6.91 1.39
N HIS A 35 12.92 -6.88 1.16
CA HIS A 35 12.32 -6.36 -0.07
C HIS A 35 11.96 -4.87 0.07
N VAL A 36 12.95 -4.00 -0.12
CA VAL A 36 12.80 -2.53 -0.08
C VAL A 36 11.83 -2.02 -1.15
N ALA A 37 11.74 -2.70 -2.29
CA ALA A 37 10.85 -2.31 -3.39
C ALA A 37 9.35 -2.52 -3.09
N HIS A 38 9.01 -3.04 -1.90
CA HIS A 38 7.63 -3.14 -1.43
C HIS A 38 6.90 -1.79 -1.48
N ALA A 39 7.58 -0.70 -1.11
CA ALA A 39 7.00 0.64 -1.18
C ALA A 39 6.64 1.05 -2.62
N ALA A 40 7.38 0.58 -3.63
CA ALA A 40 7.05 0.83 -5.04
C ALA A 40 5.82 0.04 -5.51
N LEU A 41 5.57 -1.16 -4.97
CA LEU A 41 4.33 -1.89 -5.24
C LEU A 41 3.13 -1.24 -4.53
N PHE A 42 3.34 -0.72 -3.32
CA PHE A 42 2.33 0.04 -2.59
C PHE A 42 1.90 1.30 -3.35
N THR A 43 2.86 2.07 -3.90
CA THR A 43 2.55 3.26 -4.71
C THR A 43 1.83 2.90 -6.01
N LEU A 44 2.21 1.80 -6.67
CA LEU A 44 1.49 1.29 -7.85
C LEU A 44 0.02 1.02 -7.55
N GLY A 45 -0.27 0.36 -6.41
CA GLY A 45 -1.63 0.13 -5.94
C GLY A 45 -2.41 1.42 -5.75
N GLY A 46 -1.77 2.45 -5.19
CA GLY A 46 -2.33 3.79 -5.05
C GLY A 46 -2.68 4.45 -6.40
N TYR A 47 -1.75 4.41 -7.36
CA TYR A 47 -1.99 4.96 -8.70
C TYR A 47 -3.16 4.28 -9.41
N ILE A 48 -3.20 2.95 -9.38
CA ILE A 48 -4.31 2.17 -9.97
C ILE A 48 -5.62 2.49 -9.26
N GLY A 49 -5.58 2.60 -7.92
CA GLY A 49 -6.71 3.04 -7.10
C GLY A 49 -7.31 4.35 -7.60
N VAL A 50 -6.48 5.37 -7.80
CA VAL A 50 -6.91 6.68 -8.29
C VAL A 50 -7.43 6.61 -9.73
N ILE A 51 -6.68 5.99 -10.64
CA ILE A 51 -7.03 5.93 -12.06
C ILE A 51 -8.38 5.22 -12.27
N VAL A 52 -8.54 4.04 -11.68
CA VAL A 52 -9.74 3.23 -11.86
C VAL A 52 -10.94 3.85 -11.15
N THR A 53 -10.76 4.44 -9.97
CA THR A 53 -11.86 5.14 -9.29
C THR A 53 -12.30 6.38 -10.05
N ASN A 54 -11.36 7.17 -10.59
CA ASN A 54 -11.69 8.34 -11.39
C ASN A 54 -12.40 7.96 -12.71
N ALA A 55 -12.07 6.80 -13.30
CA ALA A 55 -12.70 6.33 -14.54
C ALA A 55 -14.07 5.68 -14.33
N THR A 56 -14.26 4.92 -13.24
CA THR A 56 -15.46 4.08 -13.02
C THR A 56 -16.39 4.57 -11.92
N GLY A 57 -15.92 5.46 -11.05
CA GLY A 57 -16.62 5.89 -9.83
C GLY A 57 -16.63 4.86 -8.70
N SER A 58 -16.08 3.65 -8.90
CA SER A 58 -16.14 2.55 -7.93
C SER A 58 -14.79 2.26 -7.30
N LEU A 59 -14.66 2.56 -6.00
CA LEU A 59 -13.47 2.22 -5.23
C LEU A 59 -13.29 0.70 -5.06
N ALA A 60 -14.39 -0.05 -4.91
CA ALA A 60 -14.32 -1.50 -4.76
C ALA A 60 -13.74 -2.18 -6.01
N LEU A 61 -14.14 -1.70 -7.20
CA LEU A 61 -13.55 -2.17 -8.46
C LEU A 61 -12.07 -1.78 -8.56
N ALA A 62 -11.73 -0.55 -8.15
CA ALA A 62 -10.34 -0.10 -8.11
C ALA A 62 -9.47 -0.95 -7.17
N MET A 63 -9.97 -1.37 -6.00
CA MET A 63 -9.26 -2.27 -5.09
C MET A 63 -9.00 -3.64 -5.71
N LEU A 64 -9.98 -4.22 -6.40
CA LEU A 64 -9.82 -5.51 -7.07
C LEU A 64 -8.80 -5.42 -8.20
N VAL A 65 -8.90 -4.41 -9.05
CA VAL A 65 -7.95 -4.21 -10.16
C VAL A 65 -6.55 -3.92 -9.61
N ALA A 66 -6.42 -3.10 -8.57
CA ALA A 66 -5.14 -2.84 -7.91
C ALA A 66 -4.52 -4.13 -7.35
N ALA A 67 -5.30 -4.97 -6.66
CA ALA A 67 -4.81 -6.25 -6.13
C ALA A 67 -4.28 -7.18 -7.24
N VAL A 68 -5.02 -7.30 -8.35
CA VAL A 68 -4.61 -8.13 -9.50
C VAL A 68 -3.34 -7.58 -10.15
N VAL A 69 -3.29 -6.29 -10.46
CA VAL A 69 -2.16 -5.69 -11.18
C VAL A 69 -0.91 -5.66 -10.30
N VAL A 70 -1.03 -5.30 -9.02
CA VAL A 70 0.10 -5.31 -8.08
C VAL A 70 0.58 -6.74 -7.84
N GLY A 71 -0.33 -7.73 -7.76
CA GLY A 71 0.02 -9.14 -7.67
C GLY A 71 0.82 -9.63 -8.89
N LEU A 72 0.39 -9.25 -10.11
CA LEU A 72 1.12 -9.56 -11.34
C LEU A 72 2.48 -8.86 -11.40
N ALA A 73 2.56 -7.59 -10.98
CA ALA A 73 3.82 -6.85 -10.91
C ALA A 73 4.79 -7.49 -9.91
N GLY A 74 4.30 -7.89 -8.73
CA GLY A 74 5.09 -8.62 -7.74
C GLY A 74 5.58 -9.97 -8.26
N MET A 75 4.74 -10.72 -8.98
CA MET A 75 5.15 -11.96 -9.64
C MET A 75 6.23 -11.73 -10.71
N ALA A 76 6.10 -10.67 -11.50
CA ALA A 76 7.12 -10.30 -12.49
C ALA A 76 8.44 -9.93 -11.81
N MET A 77 8.41 -9.14 -10.74
CA MET A 77 9.61 -8.80 -9.96
C MET A 77 10.25 -10.06 -9.36
N TYR A 78 9.45 -10.97 -8.82
CA TYR A 78 9.94 -12.24 -8.32
C TYR A 78 10.66 -13.02 -9.42
N LYS A 79 9.99 -13.29 -10.54
CA LYS A 79 10.53 -14.12 -11.62
C LYS A 79 11.76 -13.53 -12.30
N PHE A 80 11.76 -12.22 -12.56
CA PHE A 80 12.82 -11.59 -13.36
C PHE A 80 13.96 -11.02 -12.53
N ALA A 81 13.72 -10.63 -11.28
CA ALA A 81 14.74 -10.02 -10.43
C ALA A 81 15.17 -10.92 -9.28
N TYR A 82 14.23 -11.54 -8.54
CA TYR A 82 14.58 -12.27 -7.31
C TYR A 82 14.94 -13.74 -7.55
N GLU A 83 14.16 -14.48 -8.34
CA GLU A 83 14.39 -15.88 -8.68
C GLU A 83 15.84 -16.17 -9.12
N PRO A 84 16.46 -15.40 -10.04
CA PRO A 84 17.86 -15.65 -10.43
C PRO A 84 18.90 -15.30 -9.34
N LEU A 85 18.49 -14.58 -8.29
CA LEU A 85 19.36 -14.13 -7.20
C LEU A 85 19.18 -14.96 -5.93
N LEU A 86 18.31 -15.98 -5.93
CA LEU A 86 18.05 -16.80 -4.74
C LEU A 86 19.26 -17.64 -4.29
N ASP A 87 20.11 -18.05 -5.23
CA ASP A 87 21.35 -18.80 -4.95
C ASP A 87 22.49 -17.90 -4.47
N GLN A 88 22.29 -16.58 -4.51
CA GLN A 88 23.30 -15.60 -4.16
C GLN A 88 23.17 -15.16 -2.69
N PRO A 89 24.24 -14.64 -2.08
CA PRO A 89 24.16 -14.05 -0.75
C PRO A 89 23.03 -13.00 -0.62
N PRO A 90 22.30 -12.94 0.51
CA PRO A 90 21.10 -12.09 0.67
C PRO A 90 21.33 -10.60 0.41
N TYR A 91 22.54 -10.10 0.63
CA TYR A 91 22.88 -8.70 0.37
C TYR A 91 22.84 -8.34 -1.12
N ILE A 92 23.03 -9.29 -2.03
CA ILE A 92 22.91 -9.06 -3.48
C ILE A 92 21.44 -8.80 -3.84
N ALA A 93 20.53 -9.61 -3.31
CA ALA A 93 19.10 -9.41 -3.51
C ALA A 93 18.58 -8.12 -2.86
N LEU A 94 19.19 -7.69 -1.74
CA LEU A 94 18.93 -6.37 -1.16
C LEU A 94 19.35 -5.23 -2.10
N ILE A 95 20.55 -5.28 -2.68
CA ILE A 95 21.02 -4.28 -3.65
C ILE A 95 20.09 -4.24 -4.87
N ALA A 96 19.71 -5.41 -5.39
CA ALA A 96 18.75 -5.52 -6.49
C ALA A 96 17.39 -4.91 -6.11
N SER A 97 16.93 -5.11 -4.87
CA SER A 97 15.70 -4.50 -4.38
C SER A 97 15.76 -2.98 -4.33
N ILE A 98 16.90 -2.40 -3.97
CA ILE A 98 17.08 -0.94 -3.94
C ILE A 98 17.08 -0.41 -5.38
N ALA A 99 17.77 -1.09 -6.30
CA ALA A 99 17.76 -0.74 -7.71
C ALA A 99 16.34 -0.80 -8.31
N LEU A 100 15.58 -1.84 -7.99
CA LEU A 100 14.17 -1.97 -8.40
C LEU A 100 13.30 -0.86 -7.82
N PHE A 101 13.50 -0.48 -6.57
CA PHE A 101 12.76 0.61 -5.93
C PHE A 101 12.99 1.93 -6.67
N ILE A 102 14.25 2.30 -6.90
CA ILE A 102 14.63 3.53 -7.62
C ILE A 102 14.10 3.48 -9.06
N ALA A 103 14.30 2.37 -9.78
CA ALA A 103 13.81 2.22 -11.14
C ALA A 103 12.29 2.36 -11.23
N SER A 104 11.55 1.80 -10.26
CA SER A 104 10.10 1.90 -10.22
C SER A 104 9.64 3.33 -9.94
N GLU A 105 10.31 4.04 -9.02
CA GLU A 105 10.03 5.44 -8.73
C GLU A 105 10.22 6.33 -9.98
N GLU A 106 11.31 6.10 -10.71
CA GLU A 106 11.59 6.77 -11.99
C GLU A 106 10.53 6.46 -13.06
N ILE A 107 10.14 5.19 -13.19
CA ILE A 107 9.07 4.76 -14.11
C ILE A 107 7.77 5.48 -13.76
N TYR A 108 7.39 5.52 -12.48
CA TYR A 108 6.17 6.20 -12.06
C TYR A 108 6.23 7.70 -12.33
N ARG A 109 7.39 8.33 -12.13
CA ARG A 109 7.56 9.75 -12.46
C ARG A 109 7.43 10.03 -13.96
N ILE A 110 7.94 9.15 -14.81
CA ILE A 110 7.84 9.29 -16.27
C ILE A 110 6.40 9.05 -16.74
N VAL A 111 5.72 8.04 -16.19
CA VAL A 111 4.38 7.62 -16.63
C VAL A 111 3.28 8.52 -16.07
N PHE A 112 3.32 8.86 -14.78
CA PHE A 112 2.26 9.62 -14.09
C PHE A 112 2.62 11.10 -13.89
N GLY A 113 3.88 11.47 -14.15
CA GLY A 113 4.40 12.81 -13.94
C GLY A 113 5.05 12.99 -12.57
N PRO A 114 5.65 14.18 -12.31
CA PRO A 114 6.32 14.50 -11.06
C PRO A 114 5.37 14.79 -9.89
N TYR A 115 4.08 14.98 -10.16
CA TYR A 115 3.06 15.26 -9.15
C TYR A 115 2.17 14.03 -8.96
N GLY A 116 1.82 13.73 -7.70
CA GLY A 116 0.90 12.64 -7.39
C GLY A 116 -0.49 12.89 -7.97
N LEU A 117 -1.16 11.80 -8.39
CA LEU A 117 -2.54 11.86 -8.86
C LEU A 117 -3.51 11.97 -7.68
N SER A 118 -4.59 12.72 -7.87
CA SER A 118 -5.64 12.92 -6.87
C SER A 118 -6.99 12.38 -7.37
N TYR A 119 -7.83 11.94 -6.44
CA TYR A 119 -9.22 11.57 -6.73
C TYR A 119 -10.01 12.82 -7.16
N ALA A 120 -10.69 12.75 -8.31
CA ALA A 120 -11.55 13.82 -8.81
C ALA A 120 -12.76 14.02 -7.87
N THR A 121 -13.37 12.91 -7.46
CA THR A 121 -14.32 12.83 -6.35
C THR A 121 -13.74 11.92 -5.30
N ARG A 122 -13.47 12.45 -4.11
CA ARG A 122 -12.87 11.67 -3.01
C ARG A 122 -13.81 10.52 -2.63
N PRO A 123 -13.45 9.25 -2.90
CA PRO A 123 -14.26 8.14 -2.44
C PRO A 123 -14.21 8.12 -0.90
N LEU A 124 -15.32 7.72 -0.27
CA LEU A 124 -15.40 7.62 1.20
C LEU A 124 -15.10 8.94 1.94
N ALA A 125 -15.41 10.09 1.31
CA ALA A 125 -15.23 11.41 1.92
C ALA A 125 -16.18 11.71 3.09
N GLY A 126 -17.26 10.94 3.21
CA GLY A 126 -18.18 11.04 4.34
C GLY A 126 -17.49 10.77 5.68
N GLN A 127 -18.07 11.34 6.73
CA GLN A 127 -17.50 11.30 8.07
C GLN A 127 -18.56 10.82 9.06
N ILE A 128 -18.11 10.09 10.08
CA ILE A 128 -18.92 9.71 11.23
C ILE A 128 -18.56 10.67 12.35
N GLU A 129 -19.57 11.33 12.90
CA GLU A 129 -19.42 12.09 14.13
C GLU A 129 -19.37 11.11 15.31
N LEU A 130 -18.24 11.10 15.99
CA LEU A 130 -18.06 10.45 17.28
C LEU A 130 -18.38 11.44 18.40
N PHE A 131 -18.58 10.91 19.60
CA PHE A 131 -18.88 11.69 20.80
C PHE A 131 -17.92 12.87 20.97
N GLY A 132 -18.51 14.08 21.05
CA GLY A 132 -17.78 15.32 21.33
C GLY A 132 -17.32 16.12 20.11
N GLY A 133 -17.92 15.93 18.93
CA GLY A 133 -17.62 16.71 17.72
C GLY A 133 -16.36 16.27 16.98
N PHE A 134 -15.90 15.05 17.25
CA PHE A 134 -14.77 14.43 16.55
C PHE A 134 -15.26 13.69 15.30
N PHE A 135 -14.62 13.89 14.16
CA PHE A 135 -15.04 13.32 12.89
C PHE A 135 -14.03 12.29 12.38
N LEU A 136 -14.49 11.06 12.15
CA LEU A 136 -13.72 10.01 11.48
C LEU A 136 -14.16 9.84 10.04
N LYS A 137 -13.22 9.83 9.10
CA LYS A 137 -13.54 9.57 7.70
C LYS A 137 -13.87 8.10 7.51
N TYR A 138 -14.80 7.79 6.60
CA TYR A 138 -15.09 6.39 6.25
C TYR A 138 -13.84 5.64 5.74
N ALA A 139 -12.90 6.33 5.09
CA ALA A 139 -11.62 5.76 4.70
C ALA A 139 -10.77 5.30 5.89
N GLU A 140 -10.75 6.05 6.99
CA GLU A 140 -9.98 5.73 8.20
C GLU A 140 -10.58 4.50 8.89
N VAL A 141 -11.91 4.45 9.00
CA VAL A 141 -12.64 3.29 9.53
C VAL A 141 -12.40 2.05 8.68
N LEU A 142 -12.41 2.19 7.35
CA LEU A 142 -12.15 1.08 6.43
C LEU A 142 -10.73 0.53 6.62
N VAL A 143 -9.72 1.40 6.71
CA VAL A 143 -8.33 1.00 6.91
C VAL A 143 -8.15 0.28 8.25
N MET A 144 -8.75 0.80 9.33
CA MET A 144 -8.74 0.14 10.63
C MET A 144 -9.39 -1.26 10.56
N ALA A 145 -10.56 -1.36 9.93
CA ALA A 145 -11.26 -2.63 9.78
C ALA A 145 -10.43 -3.65 8.98
N LEU A 146 -9.85 -3.23 7.85
CA LEU A 146 -8.97 -4.07 7.04
C LEU A 146 -7.72 -4.51 7.81
N SER A 147 -7.11 -3.60 8.58
CA SER A 147 -5.97 -3.93 9.44
C SER A 147 -6.32 -5.03 10.44
N VAL A 148 -7.43 -4.90 11.16
CA VAL A 148 -7.86 -5.91 12.13
C VAL A 148 -8.15 -7.24 11.45
N ILE A 149 -8.86 -7.23 10.32
CA ILE A 149 -9.17 -8.45 9.55
C ILE A 149 -7.88 -9.15 9.11
N MET A 150 -6.95 -8.43 8.49
CA MET A 150 -5.70 -9.02 7.99
C MET A 150 -4.83 -9.54 9.12
N LEU A 151 -4.70 -8.80 10.22
CA LEU A 151 -3.97 -9.26 11.42
C LEU A 151 -4.61 -10.46 12.10
N SER A 152 -5.93 -10.66 11.98
CA SER A 152 -6.61 -11.80 12.61
C SER A 152 -6.50 -13.08 11.79
N VAL A 153 -6.34 -12.95 10.47
CA VAL A 153 -6.28 -14.08 9.54
C VAL A 153 -4.87 -14.65 9.41
N LEU A 154 -3.84 -13.81 9.58
CA LEU A 154 -2.41 -14.13 9.44
C LEU A 154 -1.73 -14.44 10.77
#